data_AF-A0A7C0XLT6-F1
#
_entry.id   AF-A0A7C0XLT6-F1
#
_cell.length_a   1.000
_cell.length_b   1.000
_cell.length_c   1.000
_cell.angle_alpha   90.00
_cell.angle_beta   90.00
_cell.angle_gamma   90.00
#
_symmetry.space_group_name_H-M   'P 1'
#
loop_
_entity.id
_entity.type
_entity.pdbx_description
1 polymer ?
#
loop_
_entity_poly.entity_id
_entity_poly.type
_entity_poly.pdbx_seq_one_letter_code
_entity_poly.pdbx_strand_id
1 'polypeptide(L)'
;MASRSARLIPVYIEDEMKSSYLDYSMSVIVSRALPDVRDGLKPSQRRILVAMNDLSLTPGRQPRKCAKIAGDTSGNYHPHGEAVVYPTLVRMAQD
;
A
#
# COMPACT_ATOMS: atom_id res chain seq x y z
N MET A 1 -4.81 8.31 -44.07
CA MET A 1 -4.28 8.58 -42.71
C MET A 1 -5.31 9.40 -41.93
N ALA A 2 -6.24 8.76 -41.22
CA ALA A 2 -7.22 9.46 -40.42
C ALA A 2 -6.57 9.93 -39.11
N SER A 3 -6.42 11.25 -38.97
CA SER A 3 -6.01 11.89 -37.71
C SER A 3 -7.06 11.59 -36.65
N ARG A 4 -6.71 10.76 -35.65
CA ARG A 4 -7.49 10.63 -34.42
C ARG A 4 -7.41 11.96 -33.68
N SER A 5 -8.43 12.80 -33.85
CA SER A 5 -8.61 14.00 -33.03
C SER A 5 -8.75 13.56 -31.57
N ALA A 6 -7.73 13.78 -30.76
CA ALA A 6 -7.83 13.61 -29.33
C ALA A 6 -8.89 14.61 -28.82
N ARG A 7 -9.91 14.10 -28.11
CA ARG A 7 -10.96 14.95 -27.54
C ARG A 7 -10.34 15.79 -26.42
N LEU A 8 -9.99 17.03 -26.73
CA LEU A 8 -9.40 17.96 -25.77
C LEU A 8 -10.50 18.47 -24.83
N ILE A 9 -10.34 18.23 -23.53
CA ILE A 9 -11.22 18.76 -22.48
C ILE A 9 -10.42 19.86 -21.76
N PRO A 10 -10.82 21.14 -21.90
CA PRO A 10 -10.17 22.21 -21.16
C PRO A 10 -10.51 22.08 -19.67
N VAL A 11 -9.50 22.18 -18.80
CA VAL A 11 -9.66 22.16 -17.35
C VAL A 11 -8.99 23.39 -16.76
N TYR A 12 -9.66 24.06 -15.83
CA TYR A 12 -9.09 25.18 -15.10
C TYR A 12 -8.05 24.68 -14.10
N ILE A 13 -6.86 25.30 -14.14
CA ILE A 13 -5.73 24.87 -13.29
C ILE A 13 -6.06 24.95 -11.81
N GLU A 14 -6.80 25.97 -11.37
CA GLU A 14 -7.17 26.14 -9.96
C GLU A 14 -8.06 25.01 -9.44
N ASP A 15 -9.01 24.57 -10.27
CA ASP A 15 -9.94 23.50 -9.92
C ASP A 15 -9.22 22.14 -9.91
N GLU A 16 -8.38 21.90 -10.93
CA GLU A 16 -7.57 20.67 -11.02
C GLU A 16 -6.61 20.56 -9.83
N MET A 17 -5.91 21.65 -9.49
CA MET A 17 -4.99 21.66 -8.35
C MET A 17 -5.72 21.40 -7.03
N LYS A 18 -6.89 22.03 -6.80
CA LYS A 18 -7.69 21.80 -5.59
C LYS A 18 -8.15 20.34 -5.50
N SER A 19 -8.69 19.79 -6.58
CA SER A 19 -9.19 18.40 -6.60
C SER A 19 -8.05 17.41 -6.39
N SER A 20 -6.98 17.49 -7.19
CA SER A 20 -5.83 16.60 -7.10
C SER A 20 -5.16 16.66 -5.72
N TYR A 21 -5.05 17.85 -5.13
CA TYR A 21 -4.51 18.01 -3.79
C TYR A 21 -5.39 17.35 -2.72
N LEU A 22 -6.71 17.55 -2.79
CA LEU A 22 -7.65 16.96 -1.85
C LEU A 22 -7.68 15.43 -1.97
N ASP A 23 -7.72 14.90 -3.18
CA ASP A 23 -7.75 13.45 -3.44
C ASP A 23 -6.49 12.76 -2.93
N TYR A 24 -5.32 13.34 -3.21
CA TYR A 24 -4.06 12.82 -2.70
C TYR A 24 -4.01 12.90 -1.18
N SER A 25 -4.35 14.06 -0.59
CA SER A 25 -4.32 14.27 0.85
C SER A 25 -5.23 13.30 1.60
N MET A 26 -6.45 13.10 1.10
CA MET A 26 -7.40 12.15 1.68
C MET A 26 -6.90 10.71 1.59
N SER A 27 -6.31 10.33 0.44
CA SER A 27 -5.71 9.00 0.27
C SER A 27 -4.57 8.74 1.24
N VAL A 28 -3.75 9.76 1.54
CA VAL A 28 -2.64 9.66 2.49
C VAL A 28 -3.18 9.50 3.90
N ILE A 29 -4.14 10.33 4.31
CA ILE A 29 -4.69 10.32 5.67
C ILE A 29 -5.33 8.96 5.97
N VAL A 30 -6.23 8.50 5.09
CA VAL A 30 -7.05 7.30 5.34
C VAL A 30 -6.29 6.01 5.07
N SER A 31 -5.53 5.95 3.97
CA SER A 31 -5.02 4.68 3.43
C SER A 31 -3.50 4.52 3.56
N ARG A 32 -2.82 5.41 4.28
CA ARG A 32 -1.35 5.32 4.45
C ARG A 32 -0.88 5.73 5.84
N ALA A 33 -1.24 6.92 6.30
CA ALA A 33 -0.59 7.57 7.43
C ALA A 33 -1.16 7.14 8.77
N LEU A 34 -2.49 7.15 8.92
CA LEU A 34 -3.16 6.89 10.18
C LEU A 34 -3.56 5.41 10.31
N PRO A 35 -3.47 4.84 11.52
CA PRO A 35 -4.01 3.51 11.81
C PRO A 35 -5.53 3.53 11.93
N ASP A 36 -6.16 2.37 11.71
CA ASP A 36 -7.58 2.17 12.03
C ASP A 36 -7.76 1.99 13.54
N VAL A 37 -8.81 2.57 14.11
CA VAL A 37 -9.07 2.52 15.56
C VAL A 37 -9.40 1.11 16.07
N ARG A 38 -9.92 0.24 15.21
CA ARG A 38 -10.41 -1.09 15.62
C ARG A 38 -9.27 -2.06 15.90
N ASP A 39 -8.18 -1.96 15.13
CA ASP A 39 -7.04 -2.86 15.23
C ASP A 39 -5.71 -2.14 15.51
N GLY A 40 -5.68 -0.81 15.44
CA GLY A 40 -4.46 -0.02 15.62
C GLY A 40 -3.45 -0.14 14.48
N LEU A 41 -3.80 -0.78 13.36
CA LEU A 41 -2.86 -1.11 12.29
C LEU A 41 -2.97 -0.15 11.11
N LYS A 42 -1.82 0.23 10.55
CA LYS A 42 -1.73 0.87 9.24
C LYS A 42 -1.99 -0.18 8.13
N PRO A 43 -2.44 0.25 6.93
CA PRO A 43 -2.73 -0.68 5.85
C PRO A 43 -1.55 -1.58 5.43
N SER A 44 -0.31 -1.09 5.47
CA SER A 44 0.89 -1.90 5.17
C SER A 44 1.08 -3.04 6.18
N GLN A 45 0.97 -2.73 7.49
CA GLN A 45 1.13 -3.71 8.57
C GLN A 45 0.06 -4.80 8.49
N ARG A 46 -1.20 -4.40 8.27
CA ARG A 46 -2.32 -5.34 8.11
C ARG A 46 -2.10 -6.31 6.95
N ARG A 47 -1.68 -5.80 5.79
CA ARG A 47 -1.41 -6.62 4.60
C ARG A 47 -0.27 -7.61 4.81
N ILE A 48 0.77 -7.24 5.56
CA ILE A 48 1.87 -8.16 5.92
C ILE A 48 1.33 -9.30 6.78
N LEU A 49 0.53 -9.01 7.81
CA LEU A 49 -0.04 -10.03 8.68
C LEU A 49 -0.99 -10.97 7.92
N VAL A 50 -1.78 -10.45 6.99
CA VAL A 50 -2.63 -11.26 6.10
C VAL A 50 -1.78 -12.20 5.23
N ALA A 51 -0.73 -11.68 4.59
CA ALA A 51 0.17 -12.51 3.79
C ALA A 51 0.87 -13.60 4.62
N MET A 52 1.27 -13.29 5.85
CA MET A 52 1.85 -14.26 6.78
C MET A 52 0.83 -15.34 7.19
N ASN A 53 -0.42 -14.95 7.42
CA ASN A 53 -1.51 -15.86 7.72
C ASN A 53 -1.78 -16.83 6.54
N ASP A 54 -1.83 -16.31 5.31
CA ASP A 54 -2.05 -17.13 4.11
C ASP A 54 -0.88 -18.08 3.85
N LEU A 55 0.34 -17.68 4.23
CA LEU A 55 1.53 -18.53 4.24
C LEU A 55 1.59 -19.50 5.43
N SER A 56 0.58 -19.50 6.31
CA SER A 56 0.48 -20.33 7.51
C SER A 56 1.66 -20.14 8.48
N LEU A 57 2.19 -18.92 8.58
CA LEU A 57 3.30 -18.56 9.46
C LEU A 57 2.80 -18.24 10.87
N THR A 58 2.49 -19.29 11.62
CA THR A 58 2.07 -19.21 13.02
C THR A 58 3.25 -19.41 13.98
N PRO A 59 3.16 -18.90 15.23
CA PRO A 59 4.16 -19.18 16.25
C PRO A 59 4.36 -20.70 16.43
N GLY A 60 5.61 -21.15 16.41
CA GLY A 60 5.98 -22.57 16.50
C GLY A 60 6.22 -23.27 15.16
N ARG A 61 5.88 -22.65 14.02
CA ARG A 61 6.30 -23.13 12.69
C ARG A 61 7.73 -22.68 12.38
N GLN A 62 8.39 -23.38 11.47
CA GLN A 62 9.72 -22.96 11.01
C GLN A 62 9.66 -21.60 10.30
N PRO A 63 10.62 -20.70 10.58
CA PRO A 63 10.68 -19.40 9.94
C PRO A 63 10.87 -19.55 8.41
N ARG A 64 10.32 -18.59 7.67
CA ARG A 64 10.51 -18.48 6.22
C ARG A 64 11.32 -17.23 5.90
N LYS A 65 12.02 -17.27 4.78
CA LYS A 65 12.82 -16.13 4.29
C LYS A 65 11.91 -14.90 4.16
N CYS A 66 12.35 -13.77 4.71
CA CYS A 66 11.62 -12.50 4.66
C CYS A 66 11.29 -12.07 3.23
N ALA A 67 12.16 -12.38 2.26
CA ALA A 67 11.91 -12.15 0.84
C ALA A 67 10.62 -12.80 0.33
N LYS A 68 10.25 -13.99 0.84
CA LYS A 68 8.99 -14.65 0.47
C LYS A 68 7.78 -13.90 1.01
N ILE A 69 7.86 -13.44 2.26
CA ILE A 69 6.77 -12.68 2.91
C ILE A 69 6.60 -11.31 2.22
N ALA A 70 7.70 -10.61 1.99
CA ALA A 70 7.69 -9.29 1.33
C ALA A 70 7.18 -9.39 -0.12
N GLY A 71 7.66 -10.38 -0.88
CA GLY A 71 7.23 -10.62 -2.25
C GLY A 71 5.76 -10.98 -2.38
N ASP A 72 5.26 -11.90 -1.54
CA ASP A 72 3.84 -12.28 -1.58
C ASP A 72 2.94 -11.12 -1.12
N THR A 73 3.38 -10.33 -0.14
CA THR A 73 2.65 -9.12 0.27
C THR A 73 2.59 -8.11 -0.86
N SER A 74 3.71 -7.86 -1.55
CA SER A 74 3.75 -6.88 -2.66
C SER A 74 2.97 -7.38 -3.88
N GLY A 75 3.04 -8.67 -4.19
CA GLY A 75 2.38 -9.27 -5.34
C GLY A 75 0.87 -9.35 -5.19
N ASN A 76 0.39 -9.73 -4.01
CA ASN A 76 -1.03 -10.03 -3.80
C ASN A 76 -1.81 -8.87 -3.15
N TYR A 77 -1.15 -8.04 -2.32
CA TYR A 77 -1.86 -7.14 -1.41
C TYR A 77 -1.40 -5.68 -1.41
N HIS A 78 -0.16 -5.38 -1.80
CA HIS A 78 0.43 -4.05 -1.63
C HIS A 78 1.16 -3.54 -2.89
N PRO A 79 0.53 -2.68 -3.72
CA PRO A 79 1.03 -2.29 -5.04
C PRO A 79 2.11 -1.18 -5.00
N HIS A 80 2.96 -1.18 -3.98
CA HIS A 80 4.00 -0.15 -3.78
C HIS A 80 5.41 -0.74 -3.64
N GLY A 81 5.57 -2.03 -3.95
CA GLY A 81 6.87 -2.70 -4.01
C GLY A 81 7.42 -3.19 -2.68
N GLU A 82 8.40 -4.09 -2.75
CA GLU A 82 9.04 -4.69 -1.57
C GLU A 82 9.84 -3.67 -0.73
N ALA A 83 10.31 -2.59 -1.35
CA ALA A 83 11.11 -1.55 -0.69
C ALA A 83 10.38 -0.85 0.47
N VAL A 84 9.03 -0.85 0.48
CA VAL A 84 8.22 -0.32 1.58
C VAL A 84 7.81 -1.42 2.55
N VAL A 85 7.53 -2.61 2.03
CA VAL A 85 7.04 -3.76 2.80
C VAL A 85 8.13 -4.28 3.74
N TYR A 86 9.35 -4.48 3.25
CA TYR A 86 10.43 -5.06 4.05
C TYR A 86 10.82 -4.18 5.26
N PRO A 87 11.04 -2.86 5.12
CA PRO A 87 11.29 -2.01 6.29
C PRO A 87 10.14 -1.98 7.28
N THR A 88 8.89 -2.04 6.80
CA THR A 88 7.70 -2.14 7.67
C THR A 88 7.73 -3.43 8.49
N LEU A 89 8.01 -4.57 7.84
CA LEU A 89 8.14 -5.87 8.50
C LEU A 89 9.27 -5.86 9.54
N VAL A 90 10.44 -5.32 9.16
CA VAL A 90 11.57 -5.18 10.09
C VAL A 90 11.18 -4.33 11.29
N ARG A 91 10.50 -3.19 11.09
CA ARG A 91 10.08 -2.30 12.17
C ARG A 91 9.06 -2.93 13.12
N MET A 92 8.20 -3.82 12.62
CA MET A 92 7.25 -4.57 13.45
C MET A 92 7.93 -5.64 14.31
N ALA A 93 9.15 -6.05 13.96
CA ALA A 93 9.90 -7.10 14.64
C ALA A 93 11.02 -6.57 15.56
N GLN A 94 11.17 -5.25 15.68
CA GLN A 94 12.16 -4.61 16.55
C GLN A 94 11.58 -4.44 17.96
N ASP A 95 12.38 -4.79 18.97
CA ASP A 95 12.12 -4.52 20.39
C ASP A 95 12.29 -3.02 20.74
#